data_AF-A0A174S3P7-F1
#
_entry.id   AF-A0A174S3P7-F1
#
_cell.length_a   1.000
_cell.length_b   1.000
_cell.length_c   1.000
_cell.angle_alpha   90.00
_cell.angle_beta   90.00
_cell.angle_gamma   90.00
#
_symmetry.space_group_name_H-M   'P 1'
#
loop_
_entity.id
_entity.type
_entity.pdbx_description
1 polymer ?
#
loop_
_entity_poly.entity_id
_entity_poly.type
_entity_poly.pdbx_seq_one_letter_code
_entity_poly.pdbx_strand_id
1 'polypeptide(L)'
;MAIYPHCNIHEYNQIYKSSDTYFKDLQVCQNKLNKVLNQNKNYKFVRMPGGSTNLVCKKEVLNNIKKGLKSKNIMYVDWNIDSGDASAAKVSSESIRNNIKNSAGTYKIEVVLMHDAEGKKSTADTLDSIIQEYKLLNYEFKTLDNITNEEIQYLVNSKVINR
;
A
#
# COMPACT_ATOMS: atom_id res chain seq x y z
N MET A 1 3.38 14.65 4.71
CA MET A 1 2.97 13.93 3.49
C MET A 1 4.06 12.96 3.12
N ALA A 2 3.72 11.69 2.89
CA ALA A 2 4.67 10.65 2.47
C ALA A 2 4.25 10.11 1.10
N ILE A 3 5.17 10.09 0.13
CA ILE A 3 4.93 9.62 -1.22
C ILE A 3 5.87 8.46 -1.51
N TYR A 4 5.31 7.31 -1.90
CA TYR A 4 6.04 6.08 -2.15
C TYR A 4 5.56 5.40 -3.44
N PRO A 5 6.43 4.63 -4.12
CA PRO A 5 6.07 3.97 -5.36
C PRO A 5 5.03 2.87 -5.17
N HIS A 6 4.19 2.70 -6.20
CA HIS A 6 3.35 1.52 -6.39
C HIS A 6 3.83 0.73 -7.62
N CYS A 7 3.75 1.37 -8.78
CA CYS A 7 4.29 0.97 -10.08
C CYS A 7 4.16 2.17 -11.03
N ASN A 8 4.69 2.08 -12.25
CA ASN A 8 4.52 3.12 -13.26
C ASN A 8 3.36 2.82 -14.24
N ILE A 9 3.14 1.57 -14.67
CA ILE A 9 2.06 1.25 -15.64
C ILE A 9 0.82 0.57 -15.07
N HIS A 10 0.90 -0.07 -13.91
CA HIS A 10 -0.23 -0.82 -13.28
C HIS A 10 -0.88 -1.90 -14.16
N GLU A 11 -0.12 -2.48 -15.10
CA GLU A 11 -0.55 -3.56 -15.99
C GLU A 11 0.04 -4.90 -15.54
N TYR A 12 -0.74 -5.72 -14.84
CA TYR A 12 -0.27 -6.97 -14.19
C TYR A 12 0.47 -7.92 -15.14
N ASN A 13 -0.07 -8.14 -16.34
CA ASN A 13 0.53 -9.02 -17.35
C ASN A 13 1.89 -8.54 -17.87
N GLN A 14 2.18 -7.25 -17.72
CA GLN A 14 3.45 -6.64 -18.13
C GLN A 14 4.44 -6.60 -16.97
N ILE A 15 4.02 -6.03 -15.83
CA ILE A 15 4.94 -5.81 -14.70
C ILE A 15 5.36 -7.13 -14.05
N TYR A 16 4.48 -8.13 -13.97
CA TYR A 16 4.76 -9.42 -13.35
C TYR A 16 5.17 -10.53 -14.34
N LYS A 17 5.58 -10.16 -15.56
CA LYS A 17 6.12 -11.11 -16.54
C LYS A 17 7.43 -11.75 -16.05
N SER A 18 8.30 -10.97 -15.41
CA SER A 18 9.50 -11.42 -14.70
C SER A 18 9.88 -10.45 -13.59
N SER A 19 10.87 -10.80 -12.75
CA SER A 19 11.43 -9.85 -11.79
C SER A 19 12.02 -8.62 -12.47
N ASP A 20 12.65 -8.80 -13.62
CA ASP A 20 13.31 -7.71 -14.35
C ASP A 20 12.29 -6.70 -14.89
N THR A 21 11.13 -7.16 -15.39
CA THR A 21 10.07 -6.25 -15.84
C THR A 21 9.51 -5.44 -14.68
N TYR A 22 9.32 -6.07 -13.52
CA TYR A 22 8.88 -5.37 -12.31
C TYR A 22 9.88 -4.29 -11.89
N PHE A 23 11.18 -4.62 -11.80
CA PHE A 23 12.20 -3.64 -11.39
C PHE A 23 12.43 -2.53 -12.39
N LYS A 24 12.32 -2.80 -13.70
CA LYS A 24 12.36 -1.76 -14.74
C LYS A 24 11.20 -0.78 -14.57
N ASP A 25 9.98 -1.27 -14.38
CA ASP A 25 8.81 -0.41 -14.16
C ASP A 25 8.91 0.38 -12.84
N LEU A 26 9.35 -0.27 -11.76
CA LEU A 26 9.58 0.38 -10.47
C LEU A 26 10.64 1.49 -10.57
N GLN A 27 11.73 1.26 -11.30
CA GLN A 27 12.77 2.26 -11.51
C GLN A 27 12.24 3.48 -12.28
N VAL A 28 11.43 3.26 -13.33
CA VAL A 28 10.77 4.36 -14.05
C VAL A 28 9.85 5.14 -13.11
N CYS A 29 9.07 4.46 -12.26
CA CYS A 29 8.22 5.09 -11.25
C CYS A 29 9.04 5.97 -10.30
N GLN A 30 10.10 5.43 -9.70
CA GLN A 30 10.97 6.16 -8.77
C GLN A 30 11.63 7.38 -9.44
N ASN A 31 12.12 7.24 -10.67
CA ASN A 31 12.72 8.34 -11.42
C ASN A 31 11.71 9.47 -11.70
N LYS A 32 10.47 9.12 -12.08
CA LYS A 32 9.40 10.10 -12.29
C LYS A 32 9.04 10.83 -10.99
N LEU A 33 8.90 10.09 -9.88
CA LEU A 33 8.62 10.70 -8.58
C LEU A 33 9.73 11.66 -8.14
N ASN A 34 11.00 11.24 -8.24
CA ASN A 34 12.15 12.10 -7.93
C ASN A 34 12.19 13.36 -8.80
N LYS A 35 11.89 13.23 -10.10
CA LYS A 35 11.79 14.38 -11.01
C LYS A 35 10.66 15.34 -10.62
N VAL A 36 9.46 14.84 -10.36
CA VAL A 36 8.30 15.70 -10.02
C VAL A 36 8.46 16.36 -8.65
N LEU A 37 9.03 15.64 -7.69
CA LEU A 37 9.24 16.13 -6.33
C LEU A 37 10.50 17.01 -6.20
N ASN A 38 11.31 17.14 -7.25
CA ASN A 38 12.63 17.77 -7.22
C ASN A 38 13.51 17.22 -6.09
N GLN A 39 13.55 15.90 -5.97
CA GLN A 39 14.28 15.17 -4.94
C GLN A 39 15.13 14.07 -5.56
N ASN A 40 16.10 13.56 -4.78
CA ASN A 40 16.82 12.33 -5.09
C ASN A 40 16.67 11.35 -3.92
N LYS A 41 15.43 10.93 -3.67
CA LYS A 41 15.08 10.05 -2.55
C LYS A 41 15.37 8.60 -2.92
N ASN A 42 16.06 7.90 -2.02
CA ASN A 42 16.05 6.45 -1.98
C ASN A 42 14.78 5.99 -1.24
N TYR A 43 13.82 5.43 -1.99
CA TYR A 43 12.53 5.02 -1.43
C TYR A 43 12.69 3.77 -0.57
N LYS A 44 12.47 3.92 0.74
CA LYS A 44 12.54 2.83 1.73
C LYS A 44 11.35 1.88 1.66
N PHE A 45 10.20 2.34 1.14
CA PHE A 45 8.97 1.57 1.07
C PHE A 45 8.45 1.46 -0.37
N VAL A 46 7.68 0.41 -0.64
CA VAL A 46 6.91 0.22 -1.87
C VAL A 46 5.61 -0.50 -1.53
N ARG A 47 4.53 -0.28 -2.29
CA ARG A 47 3.38 -1.20 -2.28
C ARG A 47 3.35 -1.95 -3.59
N MET A 48 3.29 -3.28 -3.56
CA MET A 48 3.18 -4.08 -4.78
C MET A 48 1.74 -4.03 -5.32
N PRO A 49 1.50 -3.85 -6.64
CA PRO A 49 0.16 -4.00 -7.22
C PRO A 49 -0.44 -5.37 -6.88
N GLY A 50 -1.65 -5.36 -6.31
CA GLY A 50 -2.34 -6.56 -5.84
C GLY A 50 -1.82 -7.14 -4.51
N GLY A 51 -0.84 -6.49 -3.87
CA GLY A 51 -0.21 -6.95 -2.64
C GLY A 51 0.86 -8.03 -2.85
N SER A 52 1.66 -8.29 -1.83
CA SER A 52 2.81 -9.22 -1.90
C SER A 52 2.44 -10.70 -1.94
N THR A 53 1.15 -11.02 -1.85
CA THR A 53 0.58 -12.37 -1.93
C THR A 53 -0.39 -12.54 -3.07
N ASN A 54 -0.38 -11.64 -4.06
CA ASN A 54 -1.20 -11.78 -5.25
C ASN A 54 -0.90 -13.09 -5.99
N LEU A 55 -1.87 -13.57 -6.78
CA LEU A 55 -1.78 -14.81 -7.56
C LEU A 55 -1.70 -14.53 -9.07
N VAL A 56 -1.37 -13.30 -9.46
CA VAL A 56 -1.42 -12.87 -10.88
C VAL A 56 -0.23 -13.36 -11.70
N CYS A 57 0.78 -13.95 -11.04
CA CYS A 57 1.99 -14.45 -11.69
C CYS A 57 2.49 -15.74 -11.04
N LYS A 58 3.49 -16.35 -11.66
CA LYS A 58 4.16 -17.54 -11.11
C LYS A 58 4.77 -17.20 -9.75
N LYS A 59 4.57 -18.09 -8.77
CA LYS A 59 5.12 -17.96 -7.41
C LYS A 59 6.62 -17.64 -7.39
N GLU A 60 7.38 -18.22 -8.32
CA GLU A 60 8.82 -17.95 -8.46
C GLU A 60 9.12 -16.49 -8.81
N VAL A 61 8.38 -15.90 -9.75
CA VAL A 61 8.54 -14.49 -10.14
C VAL A 61 8.26 -13.58 -8.94
N LEU A 62 7.15 -13.83 -8.24
CA LEU A 62 6.78 -13.06 -7.05
C LEU A 62 7.86 -13.17 -5.96
N ASN A 63 8.37 -14.38 -5.72
CA ASN A 63 9.45 -14.60 -4.75
C ASN A 63 10.75 -13.87 -5.15
N ASN A 64 11.11 -13.88 -6.44
CA ASN A 64 12.29 -13.19 -6.93
C ASN A 64 12.16 -11.67 -6.79
N ILE A 65 10.97 -11.11 -7.03
CA ILE A 65 10.67 -9.69 -6.76
C ILE A 65 10.84 -9.37 -5.27
N LYS A 66 10.21 -10.15 -4.39
CA LYS A 66 10.29 -9.94 -2.93
C LYS A 66 11.73 -10.02 -2.42
N LYS A 67 12.53 -10.99 -2.90
CA LYS A 67 13.96 -11.09 -2.60
C LYS A 67 14.75 -9.89 -3.12
N GLY A 68 14.48 -9.45 -4.35
CA GLY A 68 15.15 -8.29 -4.95
C GLY A 68 14.83 -6.97 -4.25
N LEU A 69 13.61 -6.80 -3.72
CA LEU A 69 13.26 -5.63 -2.91
C LEU A 69 14.03 -5.65 -1.59
N LYS A 70 14.05 -6.81 -0.89
CA LYS A 70 14.81 -6.99 0.35
C LYS A 70 16.30 -6.74 0.15
N SER A 71 16.92 -7.24 -0.92
CA SER A 71 18.35 -7.01 -1.19
C SER A 71 18.69 -5.56 -1.52
N LYS A 72 17.71 -4.75 -1.92
CA LYS A 72 17.84 -3.30 -2.12
C LYS A 72 17.48 -2.48 -0.88
N ASN A 73 17.24 -3.12 0.27
CA ASN A 73 16.75 -2.48 1.49
C ASN A 73 15.42 -1.73 1.30
N ILE A 74 14.55 -2.24 0.40
CA ILE A 74 13.20 -1.71 0.17
C ILE A 74 12.21 -2.64 0.86
N MET A 75 11.40 -2.08 1.76
CA MET A 75 10.33 -2.76 2.47
C MET A 75 9.03 -2.69 1.65
N TYR A 76 8.42 -3.84 1.33
CA TYR A 76 7.09 -3.84 0.73
C TYR A 76 6.01 -3.84 1.81
N VAL A 77 5.01 -2.97 1.65
CA VAL A 77 3.94 -2.71 2.61
C VAL A 77 2.59 -3.14 2.03
N ASP A 78 1.99 -4.16 2.64
CA ASP A 78 0.61 -4.60 2.37
C ASP A 78 -0.38 -3.79 3.24
N TRP A 79 -1.46 -4.42 3.69
CA TRP A 79 -2.49 -3.86 4.56
C TRP A 79 -3.04 -4.97 5.47
N ASN A 80 -3.59 -4.59 6.62
CA ASN A 80 -4.33 -5.48 7.52
C ASN A 80 -5.79 -5.06 7.70
N ILE A 81 -6.17 -3.89 7.20
CA ILE A 81 -7.56 -3.42 7.10
C ILE A 81 -7.83 -3.10 5.63
N ASP A 82 -8.92 -3.66 5.09
CA ASP A 82 -9.38 -3.41 3.73
C ASP A 82 -10.69 -2.62 3.78
N SER A 83 -10.71 -1.44 3.15
CA SER A 83 -11.93 -0.62 3.07
C SER A 83 -12.99 -1.21 2.13
N GLY A 84 -12.60 -2.13 1.25
CA GLY A 84 -13.44 -2.71 0.22
C GLY A 84 -13.79 -1.74 -0.92
N ASP A 85 -13.16 -0.57 -0.99
CA ASP A 85 -13.42 0.44 -2.01
C ASP A 85 -13.06 -0.01 -3.44
N ALA A 86 -12.18 -1.01 -3.56
CA ALA A 86 -11.77 -1.65 -4.82
C ALA A 86 -12.59 -2.89 -5.19
N SER A 87 -13.58 -3.30 -4.37
CA SER A 87 -14.38 -4.51 -4.61
C SER A 87 -15.24 -4.46 -5.88
N ALA A 88 -15.58 -3.25 -6.35
CA ALA A 88 -16.32 -3.03 -7.58
C ALA A 88 -15.90 -1.70 -8.25
N ALA A 89 -16.38 -1.47 -9.48
CA ALA A 89 -16.15 -0.21 -10.19
C ALA A 89 -16.71 0.99 -9.42
N LYS A 90 -17.89 0.83 -8.81
CA LYS A 90 -18.50 1.81 -7.91
C LYS A 90 -18.92 1.12 -6.62
N VAL A 91 -18.48 1.68 -5.50
CA VAL A 91 -18.84 1.23 -4.14
C VAL A 91 -19.42 2.44 -3.42
N SER A 92 -20.51 2.25 -2.67
CA SER A 92 -21.13 3.36 -1.93
C SER A 92 -20.28 3.77 -0.74
N SER A 93 -20.34 5.04 -0.36
CA SER A 93 -19.69 5.53 0.86
C SER A 93 -20.16 4.80 2.12
N GLU A 94 -21.42 4.35 2.15
CA GLU A 94 -21.96 3.55 3.25
C GLU A 94 -21.31 2.18 3.38
N SER A 95 -21.12 1.46 2.27
CA SER A 95 -20.42 0.18 2.28
C SER A 95 -18.98 0.33 2.77
N ILE A 96 -18.27 1.36 2.30
CA ILE A 96 -16.90 1.66 2.76
C ILE A 96 -16.87 1.95 4.26
N ARG A 97 -17.78 2.80 4.76
CA ARG A 97 -17.89 3.09 6.20
C ARG A 97 -18.14 1.83 7.01
N ASN A 98 -19.08 0.99 6.59
CA ASN A 98 -19.44 -0.22 7.32
C ASN A 98 -18.27 -1.22 7.38
N ASN A 99 -17.52 -1.37 6.28
CA ASN A 99 -16.32 -2.22 6.26
C ASN A 99 -15.27 -1.74 7.26
N ILE A 100 -14.99 -0.43 7.28
CA ILE A 100 -14.05 0.16 8.25
C ILE A 100 -14.57 -0.02 9.66
N LYS A 101 -15.84 0.30 9.93
CA LYS A 101 -16.42 0.22 11.28
C LYS A 101 -16.40 -1.21 11.85
N ASN A 102 -16.52 -2.22 10.99
CA ASN A 102 -16.48 -3.62 11.38
C ASN A 102 -15.07 -4.17 11.62
N SER A 103 -14.02 -3.47 11.17
CA SER A 103 -12.65 -3.97 11.19
C SER A 103 -11.67 -3.08 11.96
N ALA A 104 -11.96 -1.79 12.09
CA ALA A 104 -11.14 -0.85 12.86
C ALA A 104 -11.04 -1.29 14.32
N GLY A 105 -9.86 -1.14 14.91
CA GLY A 105 -9.64 -1.55 16.31
C GLY A 105 -9.18 -3.00 16.49
N THR A 106 -9.00 -3.75 15.40
CA THR A 106 -8.54 -5.14 15.42
C THR A 106 -7.05 -5.26 15.79
N TYR A 107 -6.22 -4.31 15.36
CA TYR A 107 -4.75 -4.38 15.53
C TYR A 107 -4.18 -3.14 16.16
N LYS A 108 -3.14 -3.28 17.01
CA LYS A 108 -2.45 -2.11 17.60
C LYS A 108 -1.96 -1.09 16.57
N ILE A 109 -1.54 -1.55 15.39
CA ILE A 109 -1.20 -0.69 14.25
C ILE A 109 -1.96 -1.20 13.03
N GLU A 110 -2.75 -0.32 12.44
CA GLU A 110 -3.58 -0.60 11.27
C GLU A 110 -3.06 0.15 10.04
N VAL A 111 -2.80 -0.60 8.98
CA VAL A 111 -2.51 -0.10 7.64
C VAL A 111 -3.75 -0.37 6.82
N VAL A 112 -4.50 0.71 6.57
CA VAL A 112 -5.76 0.67 5.84
C VAL A 112 -5.50 0.79 4.33
N LEU A 113 -6.07 -0.12 3.54
CA LEU A 113 -6.07 -0.01 2.08
C LEU A 113 -7.25 0.84 1.60
N MET A 114 -6.93 1.90 0.88
CA MET A 114 -7.86 2.81 0.21
C MET A 114 -7.26 3.30 -1.12
N HIS A 115 -8.09 3.83 -2.00
CA HIS A 115 -7.74 4.30 -3.35
C HIS A 115 -8.32 5.68 -3.62
N ASP A 116 -7.46 6.61 -4.04
CA ASP A 116 -7.79 8.00 -4.41
C ASP A 116 -7.82 8.21 -5.93
N ALA A 117 -8.03 7.13 -6.70
CA ALA A 117 -8.02 7.14 -8.16
C ALA A 117 -9.35 7.60 -8.79
N GLU A 118 -9.34 7.81 -10.10
CA GLU A 118 -10.55 8.09 -10.88
C GLU A 118 -11.62 7.01 -10.65
N GLY A 119 -12.87 7.43 -10.46
CA GLY A 119 -13.99 6.54 -10.13
C GLY A 119 -14.11 6.16 -8.65
N LYS A 120 -13.15 6.58 -7.78
CA LYS A 120 -13.17 6.32 -6.33
C LYS A 120 -13.62 7.51 -5.48
N LYS A 121 -14.43 8.42 -6.04
CA LYS A 121 -14.95 9.60 -5.32
C LYS A 121 -15.62 9.26 -3.98
N SER A 122 -16.37 8.18 -3.93
CA SER A 122 -17.02 7.72 -2.69
C SER A 122 -16.04 7.39 -1.56
N THR A 123 -14.79 7.04 -1.88
CA THR A 123 -13.71 6.82 -0.91
C THR A 123 -13.29 8.13 -0.27
N ALA A 124 -13.04 9.15 -1.10
CA ALA A 124 -12.72 10.50 -0.63
C ALA A 124 -13.87 11.10 0.20
N ASP A 125 -15.12 10.98 -0.27
CA ASP A 125 -16.31 11.44 0.44
C ASP A 125 -16.50 10.75 1.81
N THR A 126 -15.87 9.59 2.02
CA THR A 126 -15.97 8.81 3.26
C THR A 126 -14.86 9.11 4.26
N LEU A 127 -13.80 9.80 3.84
CA LEU A 127 -12.57 9.94 4.61
C LEU A 127 -12.78 10.61 5.97
N ASP A 128 -13.61 11.65 6.05
CA ASP A 128 -13.90 12.34 7.32
C ASP A 128 -14.53 11.39 8.35
N SER A 129 -15.47 10.55 7.93
CA SER A 129 -16.11 9.56 8.82
C SER A 129 -15.11 8.51 9.30
N ILE A 130 -14.20 8.07 8.43
CA ILE A 130 -13.16 7.10 8.78
C ILE A 130 -12.21 7.72 9.81
N ILE A 131 -11.79 8.96 9.60
CA ILE A 131 -10.92 9.68 10.54
C ILE A 131 -11.58 9.79 11.91
N GLN A 132 -12.88 10.11 11.97
CA GLN A 132 -13.59 10.21 13.25
C GLN A 132 -13.70 8.85 13.95
N GLU A 133 -13.99 7.77 13.23
CA GLU A 133 -14.06 6.42 13.80
C GLU A 133 -12.74 6.04 14.50
N TYR A 134 -11.62 6.20 13.81
CA TYR A 134 -10.29 5.92 14.37
C TYR A 134 -9.93 6.82 15.56
N LYS A 135 -10.31 8.11 15.52
CA LYS A 135 -10.11 9.01 16.65
C LYS A 135 -10.90 8.58 17.89
N LEU A 136 -12.15 8.11 17.72
CA LEU A 136 -12.95 7.58 18.82
C LEU A 136 -12.34 6.31 19.43
N LEU A 137 -11.65 5.52 18.62
CA LEU A 137 -10.87 4.35 19.05
C LEU A 137 -9.48 4.73 19.61
N ASN A 138 -9.17 6.01 19.78
CA ASN A 138 -7.89 6.55 20.28
C ASN A 138 -6.67 6.23 19.38
N TYR A 139 -6.87 6.08 18.06
CA TYR A 139 -5.76 5.96 17.12
C TYR A 139 -5.13 7.32 16.81
N GLU A 140 -3.82 7.30 16.59
CA GLU A 140 -3.06 8.38 15.98
C GLU A 140 -2.80 8.05 14.50
N PHE A 141 -2.87 9.06 13.64
CA PHE A 141 -2.53 8.93 12.22
C PHE A 141 -1.07 9.31 11.97
N LYS A 142 -0.28 8.34 11.50
CA LYS A 142 1.12 8.55 11.12
C LYS A 142 1.33 8.31 9.63
N THR A 143 2.30 9.02 9.07
CA THR A 143 2.82 8.71 7.74
C THR A 143 3.94 7.68 7.85
N LEU A 144 4.22 6.94 6.77
CA LEU A 144 5.37 6.01 6.72
C LEU A 144 6.73 6.69 6.98
N ASP A 145 6.84 8.00 6.79
CA ASP A 145 8.06 8.75 7.10
C ASP A 145 8.22 9.03 8.61
N ASN A 146 7.16 8.84 9.41
CA ASN A 146 7.14 9.17 10.85
C ASN A 146 6.92 7.95 11.77
N ILE A 147 6.89 6.73 11.23
CA ILE A 147 6.81 5.52 12.06
C ILE A 147 8.15 5.20 12.71
N THR A 148 8.13 4.67 13.94
CA THR A 148 9.34 4.26 14.68
C THR A 148 9.85 2.90 14.22
N ASN A 149 11.07 2.56 14.63
CA ASN A 149 11.60 1.21 14.39
C ASN A 149 10.78 0.13 15.12
N GLU A 150 10.26 0.40 16.32
CA GLU A 150 9.39 -0.58 17.00
C GLU A 150 8.09 -0.82 16.23
N GLU A 151 7.51 0.24 15.65
CA GLU A 151 6.30 0.15 14.83
C GLU A 151 6.56 -0.62 13.53
N ILE A 152 7.71 -0.40 12.89
CA ILE A 152 8.15 -1.21 11.74
C ILE A 152 8.28 -2.68 12.13
N GLN A 153 8.93 -3.00 13.26
CA GLN A 153 9.07 -4.38 13.72
C GLN A 153 7.72 -5.02 14.05
N TYR A 154 6.78 -4.27 14.64
CA TYR A 154 5.42 -4.74 14.83
C TYR A 154 4.77 -5.14 13.49
N LEU A 155 4.87 -4.28 12.47
CA LEU A 155 4.31 -4.52 11.14
C LEU A 155 5.00 -5.67 10.39
N VAL A 156 6.30 -5.90 10.62
CA VAL A 156 7.02 -7.07 10.12
C VAL A 156 6.49 -8.35 10.79
N ASN A 157 6.37 -8.33 12.11
CA ASN A 157 5.90 -9.48 12.90
C ASN A 157 4.43 -9.83 12.59
N SER A 158 3.60 -8.83 12.30
CA SER A 158 2.20 -9.02 11.88
C SER A 158 2.04 -9.33 10.38
N LYS A 159 3.15 -9.45 9.64
CA LYS A 159 3.17 -9.74 8.20
C LYS A 159 2.43 -8.71 7.35
N VAL A 160 2.45 -7.44 7.77
CA VAL A 160 2.01 -6.30 6.94
C VAL A 160 3.18 -5.76 6.13
N ILE A 161 4.38 -5.75 6.71
CA ILE A 161 5.63 -5.43 6.01
C ILE A 161 6.40 -6.72 5.74
N ASN A 162 6.94 -6.86 4.53
CA ASN A 162 7.88 -7.92 4.18
C ASN A 162 7.34 -9.36 4.38
N ARG A 163 6.01 -9.55 4.29
CA ARG A 163 5.28 -10.82 4.32
C ARG A 163 5.88 -11.90 3.42
#